data_AF-A0A4U0ZEX0-F1
#
_entry.id   AF-A0A4U0ZEX0-F1
#
_cell.length_a   1.000
_cell.length_b   1.000
_cell.length_c   1.000
_cell.angle_alpha   90.00
_cell.angle_beta   90.00
_cell.angle_gamma   90.00
#
_symmetry.space_group_name_H-M   'P 1'
#
loop_
_entity.id
_entity.type
_entity.pdbx_description
1 polymer ?
#
loop_
_entity_poly.entity_id
_entity_poly.type
_entity_poly.pdbx_seq_one_letter_code
_entity_poly.pdbx_strand_id
1 'polypeptide(L)' 'MSFNNLSYAVIGVLLGLLVLALGQLFDCQNLAGATMALQCPDGAPISKLWLATSMLIAGSGIGAWLYRNRHF' A
#
# COMPACT_ATOMS: atom_id res chain seq x y z
N MET A 1 -9.00 9.95 -24.59
CA MET A 1 -7.78 9.42 -23.93
C MET A 1 -7.94 9.56 -22.42
N SER A 2 -8.50 8.55 -21.74
CA SER A 2 -8.83 8.60 -20.29
C SER A 2 -8.00 7.61 -19.43
N PHE A 3 -7.20 6.73 -20.07
CA PHE A 3 -6.43 5.69 -19.38
C PHE A 3 -5.28 6.22 -18.50
N ASN A 4 -4.74 7.41 -18.76
CA ASN A 4 -3.60 7.92 -18.01
C ASN A 4 -3.94 8.42 -16.61
N ASN A 5 -5.18 8.81 -16.33
CA ASN A 5 -5.54 9.33 -15.01
C ASN A 5 -5.71 8.19 -14.00
N LEU A 6 -6.48 7.16 -14.34
CA LEU A 6 -6.74 6.02 -13.44
C LEU A 6 -5.45 5.24 -13.09
N SER A 7 -4.48 5.25 -14.01
CA SER A 7 -3.15 4.69 -13.77
C SER A 7 -2.47 5.25 -12.52
N TYR A 8 -2.64 6.54 -12.19
CA TYR A 8 -2.06 7.13 -10.97
C TYR A 8 -2.61 6.52 -9.68
N ALA A 9 -3.91 6.23 -9.64
CA ALA A 9 -4.53 5.55 -8.51
C ALA A 9 -4.01 4.12 -8.39
N VAL A 10 -3.96 3.39 -9.50
CA VAL A 10 -3.51 1.99 -9.55
C VAL A 10 -2.04 1.86 -9.14
N ILE A 11 -1.16 2.74 -9.67
CA ILE A 11 0.26 2.77 -9.32
C ILE A 11 0.44 3.07 -7.84
N GLY A 12 -0.28 4.04 -7.28
CA GLY A 12 -0.17 4.36 -5.86
C GLY A 12 -0.62 3.22 -4.95
N VAL A 13 -1.71 2.52 -5.29
CA VAL A 13 -2.19 1.36 -4.54
C VAL A 13 -1.19 0.20 -4.63
N LEU A 14 -0.65 -0.09 -5.82
CA LEU A 14 0.37 -1.13 -6.01
C LEU A 14 1.63 -0.85 -5.21
N LEU A 15 2.12 0.40 -5.22
CA LEU A 15 3.28 0.81 -4.42
C LEU A 15 3.00 0.74 -2.92
N GLY A 16 1.81 1.12 -2.48
CA GLY A 16 1.40 1.00 -1.08
C GLY A 16 1.38 -0.46 -0.61
N LEU A 17 0.82 -1.36 -1.42
CA LEU A 17 0.81 -2.81 -1.16
C LEU A 17 2.23 -3.40 -1.15
N LEU A 18 3.10 -2.95 -2.06
CA LEU A 18 4.50 -3.37 -2.10
C LEU A 18 5.24 -2.99 -0.81
N VAL A 19 5.07 -1.76 -0.34
CA VAL A 19 5.67 -1.29 0.92
C VAL A 19 5.15 -2.08 2.12
N LEU A 20 3.88 -2.46 2.11
CA LEU A 20 3.32 -3.31 3.14
C LEU A 20 3.97 -4.70 3.13
N ALA A 21 4.11 -5.31 1.95
CA ALA A 21 4.76 -6.61 1.78
C ALA A 21 6.24 -6.59 2.19
N LEU A 22 6.96 -5.50 1.88
CA LEU A 22 8.33 -5.28 2.36
C LEU A 22 8.38 -5.21 3.90
N GLY A 23 7.44 -4.50 4.52
CA GLY A 23 7.32 -4.47 5.99
C GLY A 23 7.14 -5.86 6.61
N GLN A 24 6.27 -6.69 6.02
CA GLN A 24 6.10 -8.09 6.44
C GLN A 24 7.41 -8.91 6.27
N LEU A 25 8.15 -8.68 5.19
CA LEU A 25 9.41 -9.37 4.92
C LEU A 25 10.53 -8.94 5.88
N PHE A 26 10.62 -7.66 6.23
CA PHE A 26 11.64 -7.16 7.15
C PHE A 26 11.32 -7.48 8.62
N ASP A 27 10.07 -7.28 9.05
CA ASP A 27 9.67 -7.51 10.45
C ASP A 27 9.47 -9.00 10.77
N CYS A 28 8.90 -9.80 9.85
CA CYS A 28 8.59 -11.21 10.10
C CYS A 28 9.58 -12.19 9.45
N GLN A 29 10.55 -11.72 8.65
CA GLN A 29 11.48 -12.56 7.86
C GLN A 29 10.81 -13.65 7.01
N ASN A 30 9.49 -13.55 6.79
CA ASN A 30 8.71 -14.61 6.18
C ASN A 30 7.55 -13.99 5.38
N LEU A 31 7.58 -14.22 4.07
CA LEU A 31 6.55 -13.73 3.15
C LEU A 31 5.27 -14.60 3.21
N ALA A 32 5.34 -15.80 3.79
CA ALA A 32 4.23 -16.76 3.81
C ALA A 32 3.00 -16.28 4.60
N GLY A 33 3.19 -15.36 5.56
CA GLY A 33 2.12 -14.75 6.36
C GLY A 33 1.57 -13.43 5.82
N ALA A 34 2.19 -12.86 4.76
CA ALA A 34 1.76 -11.57 4.17
C ALA A 34 0.36 -11.65 3.51
N THR A 35 -0.25 -12.83 3.50
CA THR A 35 -1.63 -13.03 3.14
C THR A 35 -2.53 -12.64 4.31
N MET A 36 -3.01 -11.40 4.28
CA MET A 36 -4.22 -10.94 4.99
C MET A 36 -4.13 -10.79 6.52
N ALA A 37 -3.06 -11.24 7.18
CA ALA A 37 -2.87 -11.09 8.62
C ALA A 37 -1.94 -9.91 8.93
N LEU A 38 -2.40 -8.93 9.72
CA LEU A 38 -1.54 -7.89 10.33
C LEU A 38 -0.57 -8.46 11.40
N GLN A 39 -0.32 -9.76 11.38
CA GLN A 39 0.38 -10.51 12.42
C GLN A 39 1.38 -11.46 11.79
N CYS A 40 2.62 -11.41 12.27
CA CYS A 40 3.64 -12.40 11.96
C CYS A 40 3.18 -13.80 12.44
N PRO A 41 3.68 -14.89 11.84
CA PRO A 41 3.39 -16.26 12.30
C PRO A 41 3.75 -16.50 13.78
N ASP A 42 4.65 -15.70 14.35
CA ASP A 42 5.03 -15.74 15.78
C ASP A 42 4.06 -14.97 16.70
N GLY A 43 2.97 -14.41 16.16
CA GLY A 43 2.01 -13.58 16.89
C GLY A 43 2.48 -12.14 17.14
N ALA A 44 3.70 -11.79 16.72
CA ALA A 44 4.23 -10.43 16.81
C ALA A 44 3.47 -9.50 15.84
N PRO A 45 3.01 -8.32 16.31
CA PRO A 45 2.38 -7.34 15.44
C PRO A 45 3.42 -6.70 14.51
N ILE A 46 3.08 -6.54 13.23
CA ILE A 46 3.89 -5.74 12.31
C ILE A 46 3.94 -4.29 12.79
N SER A 47 5.07 -3.63 12.58
CA SER A 47 5.22 -2.23 12.94
C SER A 47 4.12 -1.39 12.30
N LYS A 48 3.36 -0.67 13.14
CA LYS A 48 2.30 0.25 12.70
C LYS A 48 2.82 1.31 11.71
N LEU A 49 4.13 1.56 11.73
CA LEU A 49 4.82 2.43 10.78
C LEU A 49 4.63 1.95 9.34
N TRP A 50 4.87 0.66 9.03
CA TRP A 50 4.71 0.12 7.68
C TRP A 50 3.28 0.23 7.17
N LEU A 51 2.30 -0.01 8.06
CA LEU A 51 0.88 0.15 7.75
C LEU A 51 0.55 1.62 7.43
N ALA A 52 1.03 2.55 8.26
CA ALA A 52 0.80 3.98 8.05
C ALA A 52 1.45 4.47 6.75
N THR A 53 2.69 4.07 6.46
CA THR A 53 3.40 4.44 5.23
C THR A 53 2.70 3.86 4.00
N SER A 54 2.24 2.59 4.07
CA SER A 54 1.48 1.96 3.00
C SER A 54 0.18 2.71 2.68
N MET A 55 -0.60 3.05 3.71
CA MET A 55 -1.86 3.79 3.54
C MET A 55 -1.62 5.21 3.03
N LEU A 56 -0.55 5.89 3.46
CA LEU A 56 -0.18 7.21 2.94
C LEU A 56 0.18 7.15 1.46
N ILE A 57 0.96 6.16 1.03
CA ILE A 57 1.34 5.97 -0.38
C ILE A 57 0.11 5.65 -1.23
N ALA A 58 -0.71 4.69 -0.82
CA ALA A 58 -1.95 4.33 -1.51
C ALA A 58 -2.91 5.53 -1.59
N GLY A 59 -3.11 6.22 -0.48
CA GLY A 59 -3.95 7.41 -0.38
C GLY A 59 -3.45 8.56 -1.25
N SER A 60 -2.14 8.76 -1.34
CA SER A 60 -1.55 9.80 -2.20
C SER A 60 -1.80 9.54 -3.69
N GLY A 61 -1.78 8.27 -4.14
CA GLY A 61 -2.08 7.92 -5.53
C GLY A 61 -3.54 8.14 -5.89
N ILE A 62 -4.45 7.75 -5.00
CA ILE A 62 -5.89 8.01 -5.14
C ILE A 62 -6.15 9.52 -5.10
N GLY A 63 -5.51 10.25 -4.18
CA GLY A 63 -5.61 11.70 -4.06
C GLY A 63 -5.11 12.43 -5.30
N ALA A 64 -3.98 12.01 -5.87
CA ALA A 64 -3.45 12.56 -7.12
C ALA A 64 -4.39 12.28 -8.31
N TRP A 65 -5.01 11.11 -8.35
CA TRP A 65 -6.04 10.80 -9.33
C TRP A 65 -7.27 11.71 -9.19
N LEU A 66 -7.84 11.83 -7.98
CA LEU A 66 -8.97 12.72 -7.70
C LEU A 66 -8.62 14.19 -8.03
N TYR A 67 -7.41 14.62 -7.68
CA TYR A 67 -6.90 15.96 -7.98
C TYR A 67 -6.81 16.24 -9.49
N ARG A 68 -6.47 15.25 -10.29
CA ARG A 68 -6.45 15.42 -11.75
C ARG A 68 -7.83 15.26 -12.39
N ASN A 69 -8.74 14.55 -11.73
CA ASN A 69 -10.08 14.27 -12.24
C ASN A 69 -11.16 15.25 -11.72
N ARG A 70 -10.78 16.26 -10.93
CA ARG A 70 -11.68 17.28 -10.36
C ARG A 70 -12.14 18.38 -11.34
N HIS A 71 -11.80 18.27 -12.62
CA HIS A 71 -12.48 19.02 -13.68
C HIS A 71 -13.81 18.33 -13.99
N PHE A 72 -14.85 18.70 -13.23
CA PHE A 72 -16.25 18.62 -13.64
C PHE A 72 -16.74 20.04 -13.89
#